data_AF-A0A818C5F3-F1
#
_entry.id   AF-A0A818C5F3-F1
#
_cell.length_a   1.000
_cell.length_b   1.000
_cell.length_c   1.000
_cell.angle_alpha   90.00
_cell.angle_beta   90.00
_cell.angle_gamma   90.00
#
_symmetry.space_group_name_H-M   'P 1'
#
loop_
_entity.id
_entity.type
_entity.pdbx_description
1 polymer ?
#
loop_
_entity_poly.entity_id
_entity_poly.type
_entity_poly.pdbx_seq_one_letter_code
_entity_poly.pdbx_strand_id
1 'polypeptide(L)'
;GQLKILRQMDIHITGPGTGQMYQTFLSDGSVTINLGGIRPWGTENTDKAYSSYLEQHMTSGTPYIKGLYYPINERPKGIKKDEVIKLIRQASQLILEGFSLPVNARDNLAPDGQLFVEMCEKDKEFCSLVTKRTRDKNFNCLDLWIEDFVHEHRQWQLGGFVDNGRRISCPFNRSLLHDLRKKHGIQHKQSDY
;
A
#
# COMPACT_ATOMS: atom_id res chain seq x y z
N GLY A 1 -9.76 -29.57 3.95
CA GLY A 1 -10.06 -28.52 2.96
C GLY A 1 -9.19 -27.31 3.24
N GLN A 2 -8.66 -26.64 2.21
CA GLN A 2 -7.70 -25.52 2.36
C GLN A 2 -8.21 -24.40 3.28
N LEU A 3 -9.51 -24.09 3.26
CA LEU A 3 -10.12 -23.08 4.15
C LEU A 3 -10.04 -23.45 5.65
N LYS A 4 -10.05 -24.76 5.99
CA LYS A 4 -9.86 -25.21 7.37
C LYS A 4 -8.41 -24.98 7.85
N ILE A 5 -7.45 -25.05 6.93
CA ILE A 5 -6.03 -24.79 7.23
C ILE A 5 -5.83 -23.29 7.44
N LEU A 6 -6.41 -22.43 6.59
CA LEU A 6 -6.33 -20.97 6.75
C LEU A 6 -6.84 -20.49 8.11
N ARG A 7 -7.94 -21.08 8.60
CA ARG A 7 -8.48 -20.76 9.93
C ARG A 7 -7.52 -21.13 11.08
N GLN A 8 -6.62 -22.08 10.87
CA GLN A 8 -5.63 -22.50 11.87
C GLN A 8 -4.29 -21.75 11.73
N MET A 9 -4.17 -20.81 10.77
CA MET A 9 -2.93 -20.06 10.57
C MET A 9 -2.89 -18.88 11.53
N ASP A 10 -1.87 -18.85 12.39
CA ASP A 10 -1.60 -17.68 13.24
C ASP A 10 -0.88 -16.57 12.46
N ILE A 11 0.00 -16.97 11.53
CA ILE A 11 0.77 -16.06 10.65
C ILE A 11 0.53 -16.42 9.20
N HIS A 12 -0.01 -15.48 8.44
CA HIS A 12 -0.17 -15.57 7.00
C HIS A 12 0.84 -14.65 6.30
N ILE A 13 1.66 -15.19 5.40
CA ILE A 13 2.63 -14.39 4.63
C ILE A 13 2.17 -14.36 3.18
N THR A 14 2.00 -13.15 2.63
CA THR A 14 1.51 -12.94 1.27
C THR A 14 2.49 -12.12 0.43
N GLY A 15 2.56 -12.47 -0.86
CA GLY A 15 3.18 -11.69 -1.91
C GLY A 15 2.13 -10.99 -2.77
N PRO A 16 2.54 -9.99 -3.57
CA PRO A 16 1.66 -9.23 -4.44
C PRO A 16 1.08 -10.09 -5.56
N GLY A 17 -0.12 -9.73 -6.03
CA GLY A 17 -0.61 -10.19 -7.34
C GLY A 17 -1.13 -11.63 -7.39
N THR A 18 -1.24 -12.33 -6.26
CA THR A 18 -1.96 -13.61 -6.21
C THR A 18 -3.47 -13.44 -6.14
N GLY A 19 -3.96 -12.22 -5.87
CA GLY A 19 -5.39 -11.94 -5.61
C GLY A 19 -5.94 -12.73 -4.40
N GLN A 20 -5.05 -13.28 -3.57
CA GLN A 20 -5.43 -14.12 -2.44
C GLN A 20 -5.87 -13.25 -1.28
N MET A 21 -7.18 -13.04 -1.19
CA MET A 21 -7.83 -12.27 -0.14
C MET A 21 -8.18 -13.17 1.06
N TYR A 22 -7.18 -13.85 1.64
CA TYR A 22 -7.42 -14.81 2.73
C TYR A 22 -7.65 -14.17 4.10
N GLN A 23 -7.51 -12.85 4.22
CA GLN A 23 -7.65 -12.09 5.46
C GLN A 23 -8.99 -12.39 6.16
N THR A 24 -10.07 -12.56 5.39
CA THR A 24 -11.41 -12.83 5.93
C THR A 24 -11.59 -14.25 6.51
N PHE A 25 -10.62 -15.14 6.30
CA PHE A 25 -10.66 -16.53 6.76
C PHE A 25 -9.64 -16.84 7.86
N LEU A 26 -8.79 -15.87 8.21
CA LEU A 26 -7.86 -15.99 9.33
C LEU A 26 -8.63 -15.91 10.65
N SER A 27 -8.05 -16.45 11.71
CA SER A 27 -8.66 -16.38 13.04
C SER A 27 -8.45 -15.00 13.68
N ASP A 28 -9.29 -14.68 14.67
CA ASP A 28 -9.10 -13.51 15.51
C ASP A 28 -7.74 -13.59 16.22
N GLY A 29 -7.00 -12.49 16.22
CA GLY A 29 -5.65 -12.44 16.77
C GLY A 29 -4.55 -12.91 15.82
N SER A 30 -4.89 -13.37 14.61
CA SER A 30 -3.88 -13.71 13.59
C SER A 30 -3.19 -12.46 13.03
N VAL A 31 -2.00 -12.67 12.45
CA VAL A 31 -1.18 -11.63 11.83
C VAL A 31 -0.98 -11.95 10.35
N THR A 32 -1.15 -10.95 9.48
CA THR A 32 -0.82 -11.04 8.06
C THR A 32 0.42 -10.20 7.75
N ILE A 33 1.43 -10.80 7.13
CA ILE A 33 2.65 -10.14 6.65
C ILE A 33 2.53 -9.98 5.13
N ASN A 34 2.45 -8.74 4.65
CA ASN A 34 2.41 -8.41 3.23
C ASN A 34 3.81 -7.99 2.74
N LEU A 35 4.39 -8.81 1.87
CA LEU A 35 5.73 -8.59 1.31
C LEU A 35 5.75 -7.58 0.16
N GLY A 36 4.60 -7.23 -0.40
CA GLY A 36 4.46 -6.25 -1.47
C GLY A 36 5.15 -6.64 -2.79
N GLY A 37 4.82 -5.89 -3.84
CA GLY A 37 5.38 -5.98 -5.17
C GLY A 37 6.25 -4.81 -5.54
N ILE A 38 6.80 -4.92 -6.74
CA ILE A 38 7.59 -3.87 -7.36
C ILE A 38 6.80 -3.34 -8.54
N ARG A 39 6.65 -2.02 -8.57
CA ARG A 39 6.09 -1.29 -9.70
C ARG A 39 7.10 -0.25 -10.20
N PRO A 40 7.10 0.07 -11.50
CA PRO A 40 6.47 -0.72 -12.57
C PRO A 40 7.05 -2.14 -12.64
N TRP A 41 6.30 -3.09 -13.20
CA TRP A 41 6.78 -4.47 -13.32
C TRP A 41 8.02 -4.54 -14.21
N GLY A 42 9.01 -5.36 -13.84
CA GLY A 42 10.24 -5.52 -14.62
C GLY A 42 11.28 -4.41 -14.43
N THR A 43 11.09 -3.51 -13.46
CA THR A 43 12.05 -2.42 -13.16
C THR A 43 12.82 -2.66 -11.85
N GLU A 44 12.86 -3.90 -11.35
CA GLU A 44 13.52 -4.26 -10.11
C GLU A 44 14.98 -3.76 -10.08
N ASN A 45 15.42 -3.24 -8.93
CA ASN A 45 16.74 -2.64 -8.75
C ASN A 45 17.06 -1.41 -9.62
N THR A 46 16.06 -0.75 -10.20
CA THR A 46 16.23 0.55 -10.88
C THR A 46 15.73 1.70 -10.02
N ASP A 47 16.13 2.93 -10.35
CA ASP A 47 15.62 4.13 -9.68
C ASP A 47 14.14 4.41 -9.97
N LYS A 48 13.54 3.71 -10.93
CA LYS A 48 12.11 3.79 -11.27
C LYS A 48 11.26 2.82 -10.44
N ALA A 49 11.86 1.87 -9.74
CA ALA A 49 11.13 0.89 -8.95
C ALA A 49 10.66 1.48 -7.61
N TYR A 50 9.40 1.20 -7.30
CA TYR A 50 8.76 1.48 -6.02
C TYR A 50 7.92 0.31 -5.55
N SER A 51 7.61 0.33 -4.26
CA SER A 51 6.86 -0.73 -3.59
C SER A 51 5.36 -0.57 -3.81
N SER A 52 4.67 -1.69 -3.88
CA SER A 52 3.21 -1.74 -4.04
C SER A 52 2.66 -2.82 -3.13
N TYR A 53 1.86 -2.45 -2.13
CA TYR A 53 1.23 -3.45 -1.24
C TYR A 53 -0.14 -3.91 -1.73
N LEU A 54 -0.65 -3.32 -2.82
CA LEU A 54 -1.90 -3.67 -3.50
C LEU A 54 -3.08 -3.85 -2.52
N GLU A 55 -3.34 -5.08 -2.09
CA GLU A 55 -4.49 -5.47 -1.27
C GLU A 55 -4.36 -5.09 0.22
N GLN A 56 -3.58 -4.07 0.59
CA GLN A 56 -3.47 -3.60 1.99
C GLN A 56 -4.82 -3.16 2.59
N HIS A 57 -5.77 -2.73 1.75
CA HIS A 57 -7.13 -2.38 2.18
C HIS A 57 -7.91 -3.58 2.72
N MET A 58 -7.60 -4.82 2.28
CA MET A 58 -8.22 -6.03 2.80
C MET A 58 -7.80 -6.27 4.26
N THR A 59 -6.52 -6.07 4.55
CA THR A 59 -6.01 -6.11 5.93
C THR A 59 -6.61 -4.97 6.78
N SER A 60 -6.66 -3.75 6.24
CA SER A 60 -7.27 -2.59 6.92
C SER A 60 -8.75 -2.79 7.24
N GLY A 61 -9.50 -3.41 6.34
CA GLY A 61 -10.93 -3.69 6.52
C GLY A 61 -11.24 -4.90 7.41
N THR A 62 -10.22 -5.62 7.91
CA THR A 62 -10.40 -6.83 8.73
C THR A 62 -9.99 -6.52 10.18
N PRO A 63 -10.94 -6.15 11.06
CA PRO A 63 -10.63 -5.58 12.38
C PRO A 63 -10.10 -6.60 13.40
N TYR A 64 -10.14 -7.89 13.09
CA TYR A 64 -9.72 -8.96 14.00
C TYR A 64 -8.30 -9.50 13.71
N ILE A 65 -7.60 -8.97 12.69
CA ILE A 65 -6.21 -9.32 12.38
C ILE A 65 -5.29 -8.11 12.38
N LYS A 66 -4.00 -8.33 12.65
CA LYS A 66 -2.96 -7.30 12.52
C LYS A 66 -2.16 -7.46 11.23
N GLY A 67 -1.92 -6.36 10.53
CA GLY A 67 -1.09 -6.25 9.34
C GLY A 67 0.33 -5.83 9.67
N LEU A 68 1.29 -6.52 9.07
CA LEU A 68 2.70 -6.13 9.00
C LEU A 68 3.11 -6.04 7.53
N TYR A 69 4.04 -5.15 7.23
CA TYR A 69 4.42 -4.85 5.84
C TYR A 69 5.94 -4.88 5.71
N TYR A 70 6.43 -5.48 4.64
CA TYR A 70 7.86 -5.47 4.34
C TYR A 70 8.35 -4.03 4.11
N PRO A 71 9.53 -3.61 4.58
CA PRO A 71 9.93 -2.20 4.53
C PRO A 71 9.87 -1.58 3.12
N ILE A 72 9.13 -0.46 2.99
CA ILE A 72 8.77 0.15 1.71
C ILE A 72 9.98 0.58 0.87
N ASN A 73 11.06 1.04 1.51
CA ASN A 73 12.27 1.48 0.80
C ASN A 73 13.25 0.33 0.48
N GLU A 74 13.09 -0.82 1.12
CA GLU A 74 13.94 -1.99 0.90
C GLU A 74 13.38 -2.90 -0.18
N ARG A 75 12.05 -2.97 -0.31
CA ARG A 75 11.39 -3.87 -1.25
C ARG A 75 11.82 -3.71 -2.72
N PRO A 76 12.10 -2.50 -3.26
CA PRO A 76 12.61 -2.33 -4.63
C PRO A 76 14.00 -2.94 -4.85
N LYS A 77 14.75 -3.19 -3.76
CA LYS A 77 16.08 -3.80 -3.75
C LYS A 77 16.03 -5.34 -3.60
N GLY A 78 14.83 -5.91 -3.69
CA GLY A 78 14.57 -7.34 -3.46
C GLY A 78 14.18 -7.69 -2.02
N ILE A 79 13.79 -8.95 -1.82
CA ILE A 79 13.41 -9.49 -0.52
C ILE A 79 14.66 -10.03 0.18
N LYS A 80 14.94 -9.52 1.37
CA LYS A 80 16.06 -9.91 2.23
C LYS A 80 15.54 -10.86 3.31
N LYS A 81 16.22 -11.99 3.47
CA LYS A 81 15.92 -13.01 4.48
C LYS A 81 15.77 -12.39 5.88
N ASP A 82 16.71 -11.54 6.28
CA ASP A 82 16.73 -10.97 7.63
C ASP A 82 15.52 -10.05 7.90
N GLU A 83 15.05 -9.31 6.90
CA GLU A 83 13.85 -8.48 7.02
C GLU A 83 12.59 -9.34 7.17
N VAL A 84 12.50 -10.45 6.43
CA VAL A 84 11.40 -11.41 6.59
C VAL A 84 11.43 -12.06 7.98
N ILE A 85 12.60 -12.45 8.47
CA ILE A 85 12.76 -13.01 9.82
C ILE A 85 12.33 -12.01 10.89
N LYS A 86 12.68 -10.73 10.75
CA LYS A 86 12.24 -9.67 11.67
C LYS A 86 10.72 -9.56 11.71
N LEU A 87 10.05 -9.56 10.55
CA LEU A 87 8.58 -9.50 10.47
C LEU A 87 7.93 -10.72 11.12
N ILE A 88 8.47 -11.93 10.89
CA ILE A 88 7.95 -13.15 11.51
C ILE A 88 8.10 -13.08 13.04
N ARG A 89 9.24 -12.61 13.55
CA ARG A 89 9.45 -12.45 15.00
C ARG A 89 8.49 -11.41 15.59
N GLN A 90 8.27 -10.29 14.91
CA GLN A 90 7.28 -9.29 15.31
C GLN A 90 5.87 -9.86 15.33
N ALA A 91 5.48 -10.65 14.31
CA ALA A 91 4.19 -11.32 14.27
C ALA A 91 4.03 -12.31 15.44
N SER A 92 5.04 -13.15 15.70
CA SER A 92 5.03 -14.07 16.83
C SER A 92 4.87 -13.36 18.17
N GLN A 93 5.56 -12.22 18.36
CA GLN A 93 5.44 -11.43 19.57
C GLN A 93 4.02 -10.87 19.74
N LEU A 94 3.44 -10.29 18.67
CA LEU A 94 2.06 -9.79 18.68
C LEU A 94 1.03 -10.88 19.01
N ILE A 95 1.26 -12.12 18.55
CA ILE A 95 0.38 -13.25 18.85
C ILE A 95 0.51 -13.68 20.32
N LEU A 96 1.74 -13.74 20.84
CA LEU A 96 2.00 -14.17 22.22
C LEU A 96 1.54 -13.14 23.26
N GLU A 97 1.76 -11.86 23.00
CA GLU A 97 1.38 -10.76 23.90
C GLU A 97 -0.08 -10.35 23.71
N GLY A 98 -0.66 -10.65 22.55
CA GLY A 98 -1.94 -10.14 22.10
C GLY A 98 -1.85 -8.69 21.60
N PHE A 99 -2.90 -8.25 20.92
CA PHE A 99 -3.10 -6.86 20.52
C PHE A 99 -4.57 -6.48 20.66
N SER A 100 -4.85 -5.18 20.79
CA SER A 100 -6.22 -4.70 20.99
C SER A 100 -7.08 -4.94 19.75
N LEU A 101 -8.26 -5.51 19.99
CA LEU A 101 -9.33 -5.68 19.00
C LEU A 101 -10.50 -4.74 19.34
N PRO A 102 -11.16 -4.13 18.34
CA PRO A 102 -10.82 -4.16 16.92
C PRO A 102 -9.52 -3.39 16.62
N VAL A 103 -8.70 -3.90 15.70
CA VAL A 103 -7.54 -3.17 15.18
C VAL A 103 -8.04 -1.94 14.43
N ASN A 104 -7.50 -0.77 14.74
CA ASN A 104 -7.83 0.46 14.03
C ASN A 104 -7.44 0.32 12.55
N ALA A 105 -8.38 0.57 11.64
CA ALA A 105 -8.17 0.40 10.20
C ALA A 105 -6.98 1.22 9.68
N ARG A 106 -6.79 2.44 10.17
CA ARG A 106 -5.67 3.32 9.78
C ARG A 106 -4.33 2.76 10.24
N ASP A 107 -4.25 2.26 11.47
CA ASP A 107 -3.03 1.68 12.05
C ASP A 107 -2.70 0.30 11.45
N ASN A 108 -3.60 -0.24 10.61
CA ASN A 108 -3.43 -1.50 9.90
C ASN A 108 -3.07 -1.31 8.42
N LEU A 109 -2.92 -0.07 7.94
CA LEU A 109 -2.43 0.25 6.60
C LEU A 109 -0.90 0.25 6.55
N ALA A 110 -0.36 0.01 5.36
CA ALA A 110 1.05 0.24 5.08
C ALA A 110 1.37 1.74 5.04
N PRO A 111 2.65 2.16 5.09
CA PRO A 111 3.01 3.58 5.13
C PRO A 111 2.43 4.44 4.00
N ASP A 112 2.33 3.90 2.78
CA ASP A 112 1.73 4.58 1.63
C ASP A 112 0.20 4.76 1.79
N GLY A 113 -0.50 3.77 2.33
CA GLY A 113 -1.92 3.86 2.67
C GLY A 113 -2.17 4.88 3.78
N GLN A 114 -1.35 4.89 4.83
CA GLN A 114 -1.44 5.88 5.91
C GLN A 114 -1.20 7.30 5.41
N LEU A 115 -0.21 7.49 4.52
CA LEU A 115 0.05 8.74 3.84
C LEU A 115 -1.17 9.20 3.03
N PHE A 116 -1.76 8.29 2.25
CA PHE A 116 -2.91 8.61 1.39
C PHE A 116 -4.13 9.05 2.20
N VAL A 117 -4.41 8.38 3.32
CA VAL A 117 -5.47 8.81 4.25
C VAL A 117 -5.18 10.21 4.79
N GLU A 118 -3.94 10.49 5.21
CA GLU A 118 -3.57 11.81 5.70
C GLU A 118 -3.64 12.90 4.62
N MET A 119 -3.29 12.56 3.38
CA MET A 119 -3.46 13.45 2.23
C MET A 119 -4.94 13.83 2.06
N CYS A 120 -5.84 12.84 2.09
CA CYS A 120 -7.29 13.06 1.99
C CYS A 120 -7.86 13.85 3.19
N GLU A 121 -7.26 13.74 4.36
CA GLU A 121 -7.64 14.52 5.54
C GLU A 121 -7.30 16.00 5.38
N LYS A 122 -6.11 16.30 4.83
CA LYS A 122 -5.56 17.65 4.68
C LYS A 122 -5.99 18.36 3.41
N ASP A 123 -6.20 17.63 2.32
CA ASP A 123 -6.60 18.14 1.01
C ASP A 123 -7.96 17.54 0.60
N LYS A 124 -9.02 18.28 0.90
CA LYS A 124 -10.41 17.85 0.62
C LYS A 124 -10.72 17.85 -0.87
N GLU A 125 -10.06 18.69 -1.66
CA GLU A 125 -10.23 18.72 -3.12
C GLU A 125 -9.62 17.47 -3.74
N PHE A 126 -8.39 17.12 -3.35
CA PHE A 126 -7.77 15.86 -3.72
C PHE A 126 -8.63 14.66 -3.29
N CYS A 127 -9.08 14.62 -2.04
CA CYS A 127 -9.94 13.55 -1.55
C CYS A 127 -11.21 13.39 -2.42
N SER A 128 -11.87 14.50 -2.73
CA SER A 128 -13.04 14.53 -3.61
C SER A 128 -12.71 14.08 -5.04
N LEU A 129 -11.52 14.41 -5.56
CA LEU A 129 -11.05 14.00 -6.87
C LEU A 129 -10.89 12.48 -6.98
N VAL A 130 -10.34 11.84 -5.93
CA VAL A 130 -9.97 10.41 -5.95
C VAL A 130 -11.01 9.48 -5.33
N THR A 131 -12.10 10.02 -4.75
CA THR A 131 -13.16 9.19 -4.13
C THR A 131 -14.56 9.41 -4.69
N LYS A 132 -14.87 10.58 -5.27
CA LYS A 132 -16.24 10.89 -5.71
C LYS A 132 -16.41 10.64 -7.20
N ARG A 133 -17.25 9.65 -7.53
CA ARG A 133 -17.74 9.42 -8.88
C ARG A 133 -18.86 10.42 -9.22
N THR A 134 -18.68 11.19 -10.28
CA THR A 134 -19.73 12.05 -10.86
C THR A 134 -19.83 11.79 -12.35
N ARG A 135 -20.98 12.10 -12.96
CA ARG A 135 -21.23 11.85 -14.39
C ARG A 135 -20.24 12.61 -15.30
N ASP A 136 -19.80 13.79 -14.85
CA ASP A 136 -19.04 14.73 -15.68
C ASP A 136 -17.53 14.71 -15.39
N LYS A 137 -17.06 13.89 -14.43
CA LYS A 137 -15.63 13.75 -14.13
C LYS A 137 -15.03 12.57 -14.86
N ASN A 138 -13.88 12.81 -15.49
CA ASN A 138 -13.06 11.77 -16.08
C ASN A 138 -12.61 10.76 -15.00
N PHE A 139 -12.73 9.48 -15.29
CA PHE A 139 -12.40 8.38 -14.38
C PHE A 139 -10.89 8.24 -14.13
N ASN A 140 -10.03 8.90 -14.93
CA ASN A 140 -8.57 8.77 -14.85
C ASN A 140 -7.95 9.05 -13.47
N CYS A 141 -8.56 9.93 -12.66
CA CYS A 141 -8.08 10.23 -11.30
C CYS A 141 -8.78 9.39 -10.21
N LEU A 142 -9.82 8.64 -10.58
CA LEU A 142 -10.53 7.69 -9.71
C LEU A 142 -9.98 6.26 -9.89
N ASP A 143 -9.51 5.91 -11.09
CA ASP A 143 -8.77 4.68 -11.37
C ASP A 143 -7.34 4.80 -10.84
N LEU A 144 -7.20 4.58 -9.54
CA LEU A 144 -5.99 4.85 -8.79
C LEU A 144 -5.52 3.61 -8.03
N TRP A 145 -4.24 3.28 -8.23
CA TRP A 145 -3.44 2.54 -7.25
C TRP A 145 -2.74 3.55 -6.34
N ILE A 146 -2.96 3.48 -5.03
CA ILE A 146 -2.44 4.46 -4.07
C ILE A 146 -0.93 4.66 -4.24
N GLU A 147 -0.19 3.57 -4.47
CA GLU A 147 1.25 3.60 -4.71
C GLU A 147 1.64 4.41 -5.96
N ASP A 148 0.83 4.45 -7.03
CA ASP A 148 1.11 5.23 -8.22
C ASP A 148 1.01 6.73 -7.90
N PHE A 149 0.06 7.14 -7.05
CA PHE A 149 0.00 8.50 -6.52
C PHE A 149 1.17 8.79 -5.59
N VAL A 150 1.40 7.90 -4.60
CA VAL A 150 2.45 8.06 -3.60
C VAL A 150 3.83 8.09 -4.23
N HIS A 151 4.06 7.50 -5.39
CA HIS A 151 5.33 7.55 -6.11
C HIS A 151 5.29 8.43 -7.37
N GLU A 152 4.27 9.27 -7.54
CA GLU A 152 4.16 10.23 -8.66
C GLU A 152 4.33 9.56 -10.04
N HIS A 153 3.74 8.38 -10.23
CA HIS A 153 3.78 7.63 -11.48
C HIS A 153 2.58 7.96 -12.39
N ARG A 154 2.74 7.84 -13.72
CA ARG A 154 1.68 8.04 -14.74
C ARG A 154 0.96 9.39 -14.59
N GLN A 155 -0.35 9.41 -14.37
CA GLN A 155 -1.17 10.63 -14.28
C GLN A 155 -0.78 11.53 -13.11
N TRP A 156 0.01 11.00 -12.17
CA TRP A 156 0.48 11.70 -10.99
C TRP A 156 1.84 12.37 -11.21
N GLN A 157 2.56 12.07 -12.28
CA GLN A 157 3.86 12.71 -12.56
C GLN A 157 3.71 14.17 -13.01
N LEU A 158 4.79 14.94 -12.97
CA LEU A 158 4.78 16.31 -13.49
C LEU A 158 4.50 16.28 -15.00
N GLY A 159 3.49 17.05 -15.45
CA GLY A 159 3.05 17.04 -16.85
C GLY A 159 2.15 15.86 -17.24
N GLY A 160 1.86 14.93 -16.32
CA GLY A 160 1.01 13.77 -16.57
C GLY A 160 1.64 12.75 -17.53
N PHE A 161 0.85 11.79 -18.00
CA PHE A 161 1.28 10.78 -18.96
C PHE A 161 0.45 10.82 -20.24
N VAL A 162 0.96 10.26 -21.32
CA VAL A 162 0.22 10.14 -22.58
C VAL A 162 -0.33 8.73 -22.70
N ASP A 163 -1.65 8.63 -22.85
CA ASP A 163 -2.36 7.39 -23.12
C ASP A 163 -3.18 7.55 -24.40
N ASN A 164 -2.94 6.70 -25.40
CA ASN A 164 -3.62 6.74 -26.69
C ASN A 164 -3.64 8.15 -27.32
N GLY A 165 -2.51 8.86 -27.27
CA GLY A 165 -2.36 10.22 -27.82
C GLY A 165 -3.00 11.33 -26.98
N ARG A 166 -3.64 11.01 -25.86
CA ARG A 166 -4.24 11.99 -24.93
C ARG A 166 -3.36 12.16 -23.70
N ARG A 167 -3.09 13.41 -23.34
CA ARG A 167 -2.39 13.73 -22.09
C ARG A 167 -3.36 13.64 -20.91
N ILE A 168 -3.02 12.80 -19.94
CA ILE A 168 -3.78 12.59 -18.71
C ILE A 168 -2.94 13.10 -17.54
N SER A 169 -3.50 14.03 -16.77
CA SER A 169 -2.87 14.59 -15.58
C SER A 169 -3.93 14.76 -14.49
N CYS A 170 -3.58 14.42 -13.25
CA CYS A 170 -4.44 14.60 -12.09
C CYS A 170 -3.86 15.69 -11.17
N PRO A 171 -4.63 16.74 -10.83
CA PRO A 171 -4.15 17.80 -9.95
C PRO A 171 -4.14 17.34 -8.49
N PHE A 172 -3.10 17.74 -7.75
CA PHE A 172 -3.00 17.57 -6.30
C PHE A 172 -1.89 18.45 -5.73
N ASN A 173 -1.89 18.65 -4.41
CA ASN A 173 -0.84 19.40 -3.73
C ASN A 173 0.46 18.57 -3.60
N ARG A 174 1.40 18.79 -4.52
CA ARG A 174 2.71 18.09 -4.54
C ARG A 174 3.58 18.39 -3.33
N SER A 175 3.59 19.65 -2.87
CA SER A 175 4.36 20.04 -1.69
C SER A 175 3.88 19.26 -0.47
N LEU A 176 2.56 19.16 -0.28
CA LEU A 176 1.97 18.38 0.79
C LEU A 176 2.32 16.89 0.66
N LEU A 177 2.23 16.30 -0.54
CA LEU A 177 2.65 14.92 -0.75
C LEU A 177 4.11 14.70 -0.32
N HIS A 178 5.02 15.60 -0.72
CA HIS A 178 6.45 15.48 -0.40
C HIS A 178 6.73 15.58 1.10
N ASP A 179 6.02 16.47 1.81
CA ASP A 179 6.13 16.59 3.26
C ASP A 179 5.59 15.33 3.96
N LEU A 180 4.47 14.78 3.48
CA LEU A 180 3.91 13.55 4.01
C LEU A 180 4.82 12.34 3.73
N ARG A 181 5.47 12.25 2.57
CA ARG A 181 6.46 11.20 2.29
C ARG A 181 7.59 11.23 3.30
N LYS A 182 8.15 12.41 3.60
CA LYS A 182 9.18 12.56 4.63
C LYS A 182 8.68 12.08 6.00
N LYS A 183 7.46 12.48 6.38
CA LYS A 183 6.82 12.08 7.64
C LYS A 183 6.67 10.55 7.76
N HIS A 184 6.22 9.90 6.68
CA HIS A 184 5.98 8.45 6.63
C HIS A 184 7.23 7.64 6.25
N GLY A 185 8.39 8.29 6.12
CA GLY A 185 9.67 7.65 5.81
C GLY A 185 9.72 7.02 4.41
N ILE A 186 8.96 7.53 3.45
CA ILE A 186 8.91 7.01 2.07
C ILE A 186 9.92 7.75 1.21
N GLN A 187 10.92 7.03 0.69
CA GLN A 187 11.91 7.57 -0.22
C GLN A 187 11.38 7.58 -1.64
N HIS A 188 11.53 8.71 -2.32
CA HIS A 188 11.27 8.85 -3.74
C HIS A 188 12.53 9.39 -4.40
N LYS A 189 13.15 8.58 -5.25
CA LYS A 189 14.20 9.06 -6.14
C LYS A 189 13.49 9.69 -7.34
N GLN A 190 13.52 11.01 -7.43
CA GLN A 190 13.16 11.67 -8.69
C GLN A 190 14.17 11.17 -9.74
N SER A 191 13.71 10.37 -10.69
CA SER A 191 14.44 10.23 -11.94
C SER A 191 14.22 11.51 -12.72
N ASP A 192 15.29 12.19 -13.12
CA ASP A 192 15.21 13.24 -14.14
C ASP A 192 14.50 12.64 -15.36
N TYR A 193 13.32 13.16 -15.68
CA TYR A 193 12.53 12.79 -16.86
C TYR A 193 12.81 13.78 -18.00
#